data_AF-A0A9D6IHM8-F1
#
_entry.id   AF-A0A9D6IHM8-F1
#
_cell.length_a   1.000
_cell.length_b   1.000
_cell.length_c   1.000
_cell.angle_alpha   90.00
_cell.angle_beta   90.00
_cell.angle_gamma   90.00
#
_symmetry.space_group_name_H-M   'P 1'
#
loop_
_entity.id
_entity.type
_entity.pdbx_description
1 polymer ?
#
loop_
_entity_poly.entity_id
_entity_poly.type
_entity_poly.pdbx_seq_one_letter_code
_entity_poly.pdbx_strand_id
1 'polypeptide(L)' 'MILNLSESEAEILRQILTRFLEQTKEEIHHTDTRSFKDMLKGEEAAVASLLQKLAAK' A
#
# COMPACT_ATOMS: atom_id res chain seq x y z
N MET A 1 -9.46 16.36 -3.17
CA MET A 1 -10.47 15.64 -2.36
C MET A 1 -9.88 15.48 -0.97
N ILE A 2 -10.53 16.02 0.07
CA ILE A 2 -10.05 15.90 1.46
C ILE A 2 -10.76 14.69 2.06
N LEU A 3 -10.01 13.63 2.38
CA LEU A 3 -10.55 12.48 3.11
C LEU A 3 -10.54 12.77 4.61
N ASN A 4 -11.72 13.06 5.15
CA ASN A 4 -11.94 13.14 6.60
C ASN A 4 -12.21 11.75 7.16
N LEU A 5 -11.13 11.00 7.37
CA LEU A 5 -11.17 9.72 8.10
C LEU A 5 -11.22 10.00 9.61
N SER A 6 -12.15 9.35 10.30
CA SER A 6 -12.10 9.13 11.75
C SER A 6 -10.91 8.22 12.11
N GLU A 7 -10.53 8.18 13.39
CA GLU A 7 -9.44 7.32 13.88
C GLU A 7 -9.69 5.84 13.53
N SER A 8 -10.93 5.36 13.73
CA SER A 8 -11.32 3.99 13.40
C SER A 8 -11.21 3.70 11.90
N GLU A 9 -11.62 4.63 11.04
CA GLU A 9 -11.50 4.46 9.59
C GLU A 9 -10.04 4.51 9.13
N ALA A 10 -9.22 5.37 9.73
CA ALA A 10 -7.80 5.44 9.45
C ALA A 10 -7.08 4.15 9.85
N GLU A 11 -7.44 3.56 10.99
CA GLU A 11 -6.88 2.29 11.46
C GLU A 11 -7.28 1.11 10.56
N ILE A 12 -8.55 1.03 10.15
CA ILE A 12 -9.01 0.02 9.19
C ILE A 12 -8.27 0.18 7.85
N LEU A 13 -8.14 1.41 7.35
CA LEU A 13 -7.44 1.68 6.10
C LEU A 13 -5.96 1.32 6.20
N ARG A 14 -5.32 1.59 7.36
CA ARG A 14 -3.95 1.19 7.64
C ARG A 14 -3.78 -0.32 7.58
N GLN A 15 -4.69 -1.09 8.19
CA GLN A 15 -4.62 -2.56 8.16
C GLN A 15 -4.79 -3.12 6.75
N ILE A 16 -5.73 -2.57 5.97
CA ILE A 16 -5.95 -2.96 4.57
C ILE A 16 -4.70 -2.68 3.73
N LEU A 17 -4.15 -1.46 3.81
CA LEU A 17 -2.96 -1.06 3.07
C LEU A 17 -1.72 -1.87 3.48
N THR A 18 -1.59 -2.19 4.76
CA THR A 18 -0.47 -3.02 5.26
C THR A 18 -0.54 -4.43 4.68
N ARG A 19 -1.71 -5.09 4.73
CA ARG A 19 -1.89 -6.42 4.13
C ARG A 19 -1.65 -6.42 2.63
N PHE A 20 -2.18 -5.41 1.93
CA PHE A 20 -1.94 -5.27 0.49
C PHE A 20 -0.44 -5.17 0.19
N LEU A 21 0.30 -4.36 0.96
CA LEU A 21 1.74 -4.21 0.78
C LEU A 21 2.52 -5.51 1.04
N GLU A 22 2.12 -6.32 2.02
CA GLU A 22 2.71 -7.63 2.26
C GLU A 22 2.45 -8.58 1.07
N GLN A 23 1.22 -8.64 0.58
CA GLN A 23 0.86 -9.47 -0.58
C GLN A 23 1.60 -9.04 -1.84
N THR A 24 1.66 -7.74 -2.13
CA THR A 24 2.39 -7.20 -3.29
C THR A 24 3.88 -7.56 -3.22
N LYS A 25 4.49 -7.51 -2.02
CA LYS A 25 5.89 -7.92 -1.84
C LYS A 25 6.09 -9.39 -2.15
N GLU A 26 5.25 -10.27 -1.61
CA GLU A 26 5.28 -11.69 -1.94
C GLU A 26 5.14 -11.91 -3.45
N GLU A 27 4.21 -11.22 -4.10
CA GLU A 27 3.97 -11.34 -5.54
C GLU A 27 5.15 -10.84 -6.39
N ILE A 28 5.83 -9.77 -5.97
CA ILE A 28 7.09 -9.31 -6.59
C ILE A 28 8.18 -10.38 -6.49
N HIS A 29 8.27 -11.06 -5.35
CA HIS A 29 9.24 -12.14 -5.15
C HIS A 29 8.94 -13.36 -6.00
N HIS A 30 7.66 -13.67 -6.24
CA HIS A 30 7.23 -14.85 -6.98
C HIS A 30 7.04 -14.64 -8.49
N THR A 31 6.98 -13.40 -8.98
CA THR A 31 6.89 -13.14 -10.42
C THR A 31 8.26 -13.22 -11.09
N ASP A 32 8.38 -13.69 -12.33
CA ASP A 32 9.62 -13.62 -13.13
C ASP A 32 9.57 -12.52 -14.21
N THR A 33 8.39 -12.01 -14.52
CA THR A 33 8.20 -10.99 -15.56
C THR A 33 8.60 -9.60 -15.07
N ARG A 34 9.64 -9.02 -15.70
CA ARG A 34 10.19 -7.71 -15.31
C ARG A 34 9.18 -6.57 -15.35
N SER A 35 8.36 -6.48 -16.40
CA SER A 35 7.32 -5.45 -16.53
C SER A 35 6.25 -5.54 -15.44
N PHE A 36 5.91 -6.76 -15.01
CA PHE A 36 4.97 -6.97 -13.91
C PHE A 36 5.58 -6.59 -12.55
N LYS A 37 6.86 -6.91 -12.31
CA LYS A 37 7.58 -6.42 -11.11
C LYS A 37 7.64 -4.90 -11.05
N ASP A 38 7.87 -4.24 -12.18
CA ASP A 38 7.94 -2.77 -12.22
C ASP A 38 6.57 -2.15 -11.92
N MET A 39 5.47 -2.75 -12.41
CA MET A 39 4.11 -2.37 -12.03
C MET A 39 3.86 -2.54 -10.52
N LEU A 40 4.14 -3.72 -9.98
CA LEU A 40 3.93 -4.02 -8.55
C LEU A 40 4.77 -3.11 -7.64
N LYS A 41 6.01 -2.77 -8.03
CA LYS A 41 6.83 -1.78 -7.31
C LYS A 41 6.24 -0.38 -7.33
N GLY A 42 5.59 -0.01 -8.44
CA GLY A 42 4.84 1.25 -8.52
C GLY A 42 3.67 1.28 -7.54
N GLU A 43 2.93 0.17 -7.43
CA GLU A 43 1.84 0.02 -6.47
C GLU A 43 2.36 0.02 -5.01
N GLU A 44 3.46 -0.68 -4.73
CA GLU A 44 4.13 -0.66 -3.42
C GLU A 44 4.48 0.77 -3.00
N ALA A 45 5.09 1.55 -3.90
CA ALA A 45 5.48 2.93 -3.61
C ALA A 45 4.27 3.83 -3.33
N ALA A 46 3.18 3.66 -4.08
CA ALA A 46 1.94 4.40 -3.85
C ALA A 46 1.31 4.08 -2.49
N VAL A 47 1.28 2.79 -2.11
CA VAL A 47 0.72 2.33 -0.84
C VAL A 47 1.59 2.73 0.35
N ALA A 48 2.91 2.64 0.22
CA ALA A 48 3.85 3.14 1.21
C ALA A 48 3.68 4.66 1.43
N SER A 49 3.49 5.42 0.36
CA SER A 49 3.21 6.87 0.44
C SER A 49 1.88 7.16 1.15
N LEU A 50 0.83 6.37 0.89
CA LEU A 50 -0.47 6.50 1.57
C LEU A 50 -0.37 6.17 3.07
N LEU A 51 0.36 5.11 3.43
CA LEU A 51 0.60 4.75 4.82
C LEU A 51 1.37 5.84 5.58
N GLN A 52 2.38 6.46 4.97
CA GLN A 52 3.09 7.59 5.58
C GLN A 52 2.16 8.79 5.81
N LYS A 53 1.29 9.11 4.86
CA LYS A 53 0.30 10.19 5.00
C LYS A 53 -0.73 9.91 6.08
N LEU A 54 -1.11 8.64 6.27
CA LEU A 54 -2.00 8.22 7.36
C LEU A 54 -1.32 8.28 8.73
N ALA A 55 -0.02 7.96 8.81
CA ALA A 55 0.74 8.00 10.05
C ALA A 55 1.11 9.41 10.51
N ALA A 56 1.16 10.37 9.59
CA ALA A 56 1.45 11.78 9.87
C ALA A 56 0.20 12.60 10.28
N LYS A 57 -0.97 11.96 10.35
CA LYS A 57 -2.24 12.54 10.75
C LYS A 57 -2.53 12.24 12.22
#